data_AF-A0A3B3BSG1-F1
#
_entry.id   AF-A0A3B3BSG1-F1
#
_cell.length_a   1.000
_cell.length_b   1.000
_cell.length_c   1.000
_cell.angle_alpha   90.00
_cell.angle_beta   90.00
_cell.angle_gamma   90.00
#
_symmetry.space_group_name_H-M   'P 1'
#
loop_
_entity.id
_entity.type
_entity.pdbx_description
1 polymer ?
#
loop_
_entity_poly.entity_id
_entity_poly.type
_entity_poly.pdbx_seq_one_letter_code
_entity_poly.pdbx_strand_id
1 'polypeptide(L)'
;MDVGAVMSCFSGPMFSRYWQHYHQAMSWHRRHRRAYRKALEAAGGPLRWQQRPDGGRRYADLRADDGQDDREESGSEIECDVSNMEISEELRQYFAETERHREELKKQQQMEAEQQDGYVPADQDLHAVSWRRSAAPPSERPGERRAAEMKKLYGKDAPKILAMEAAMQLTFDRNCDLKQPRYWPVIPLKL
;
A
#
# COMPACT_ATOMS: atom_id res chain seq x y z
N MET A 1 44.65 11.37 14.30
CA MET A 1 43.21 11.05 14.39
C MET A 1 43.12 9.60 14.82
N ASP A 2 42.90 9.38 16.11
CA ASP A 2 43.00 8.05 16.71
C ASP A 2 41.68 7.29 16.50
N VAL A 3 41.70 6.31 15.58
CA VAL A 3 40.52 5.55 15.14
C VAL A 3 39.88 4.78 16.31
N GLY A 4 40.67 4.46 17.34
CA GLY A 4 40.19 3.77 18.55
C GLY A 4 39.21 4.59 19.39
N ALA A 5 39.38 5.92 19.45
CA ALA A 5 38.49 6.79 20.22
C ALA A 5 37.09 6.90 19.59
N VAL A 6 37.02 6.87 18.26
CA VAL A 6 35.74 6.89 17.52
C VAL A 6 35.01 5.55 17.62
N MET A 7 35.70 4.41 17.75
CA MET A 7 35.00 3.13 17.97
C MET A 7 34.47 2.98 19.40
N SER A 8 35.08 3.64 20.38
CA SER A 8 34.63 3.62 21.78
C SER A 8 33.32 4.39 22.00
N CYS A 9 33.06 5.48 21.26
CA CYS A 9 31.82 6.26 21.44
C CYS A 9 30.55 5.51 21.02
N PHE A 10 30.65 4.53 20.12
CA PHE A 10 29.54 3.66 19.75
C PHE A 10 29.23 2.55 20.75
N SER A 11 30.09 2.36 21.76
CA SER A 11 29.91 1.38 22.83
C SER A 11 29.25 1.98 24.08
N GLY A 12 28.88 3.28 24.04
CA GLY A 12 28.18 3.95 25.12
C GLY A 12 26.73 3.46 25.30
N PRO A 13 26.15 3.60 26.50
CA PRO A 13 24.79 3.13 26.81
C PRO A 13 23.70 3.75 25.92
N MET A 14 23.93 4.94 25.37
CA MET A 14 23.01 5.58 24.40
C MET A 14 22.80 4.77 23.12
N PHE A 15 23.80 4.00 22.68
CA PHE A 15 23.72 3.20 21.45
C PHE A 15 23.33 1.73 21.71
N SER A 16 23.09 1.35 22.96
CA SER A 16 22.71 -0.03 23.33
C SER A 16 21.44 -0.48 22.60
N ARG A 17 20.40 0.38 22.54
CA ARG A 17 19.14 0.12 21.85
C ARG A 17 19.34 -0.01 20.34
N TYR A 18 20.15 0.86 19.75
CA TYR A 18 20.54 0.78 18.34
C TYR A 18 21.21 -0.56 18.01
N TRP A 19 22.20 -0.98 18.80
CA TRP A 19 22.90 -2.24 18.57
C TRP A 19 22.02 -3.46 18.79
N GLN A 20 21.10 -3.43 19.75
CA GLN A 20 20.11 -4.49 19.94
C GLN A 20 19.24 -4.67 18.69
N HIS A 21 18.71 -3.58 18.13
CA HIS A 21 17.93 -3.63 16.89
C HIS A 21 18.78 -4.05 15.69
N TYR A 22 20.03 -3.57 15.60
CA TYR A 22 20.97 -4.00 14.57
C TYR A 22 21.22 -5.52 14.63
N HIS A 23 21.45 -6.07 15.82
CA HIS A 23 21.63 -7.52 15.98
C HIS A 23 20.37 -8.30 15.63
N GLN A 24 19.18 -7.81 16.01
CA GLN A 24 17.91 -8.41 15.61
C GLN A 24 17.74 -8.42 14.08
N ALA A 25 17.97 -7.29 13.41
CA ALA A 25 17.91 -7.17 11.96
C ALA A 25 18.94 -8.08 11.26
N MET A 26 20.18 -8.12 11.77
CA MET A 26 21.22 -9.00 11.25
C MET A 26 20.91 -10.48 11.47
N SER A 27 20.28 -10.83 12.59
CA SER A 27 19.82 -12.21 12.85
C SER A 27 18.74 -12.63 11.86
N TRP A 28 17.82 -11.73 11.53
CA TRP A 28 16.78 -11.95 10.54
C TRP A 28 17.40 -12.09 9.15
N HIS A 29 18.26 -11.15 8.75
CA HIS A 29 18.94 -11.18 7.45
C HIS A 29 19.73 -12.48 7.26
N ARG A 30 20.46 -12.94 8.28
CA ARG A 30 21.20 -14.22 8.22
C ARG A 30 20.26 -15.41 8.04
N ARG A 31 19.14 -15.46 8.77
CA ARG A 31 18.14 -16.54 8.64
C ARG A 31 17.45 -16.49 7.28
N HIS A 32 17.05 -15.32 6.83
CA HIS A 32 16.45 -15.08 5.53
C HIS A 32 17.38 -15.50 4.40
N ARG A 33 18.66 -15.11 4.44
CA ARG A 33 19.65 -15.48 3.43
C ARG A 33 19.89 -17.00 3.37
N ARG A 34 19.85 -17.68 4.52
CA ARG A 34 19.92 -19.16 4.58
C ARG A 34 18.67 -19.82 4.01
N ALA A 35 17.48 -19.33 4.34
CA ALA A 35 16.22 -19.84 3.81
C ALA A 35 16.12 -19.62 2.29
N TYR A 36 16.47 -18.43 1.81
CA TYR A 36 16.52 -18.07 0.39
C TYR A 36 17.51 -18.96 -0.39
N ARG A 37 18.69 -19.22 0.17
CA ARG A 37 19.67 -20.15 -0.43
C ARG A 37 19.10 -21.57 -0.53
N LYS A 38 18.50 -22.09 0.54
CA LYS A 38 17.87 -23.42 0.52
C LYS A 38 16.72 -23.50 -0.49
N ALA A 39 15.94 -22.44 -0.61
CA ALA A 39 14.86 -22.36 -1.60
C ALA A 39 15.40 -22.36 -3.04
N LEU A 40 16.48 -21.61 -3.30
CA LEU A 40 17.19 -21.63 -4.59
C LEU A 40 17.78 -22.99 -4.92
N GLU A 41 18.35 -23.68 -3.93
CA GLU A 41 18.90 -25.04 -4.09
C GLU A 41 17.77 -26.05 -4.36
N ALA A 42 16.64 -25.97 -3.64
CA ALA A 42 15.47 -26.82 -3.85
C ALA A 42 14.77 -26.58 -5.20
N ALA A 43 14.84 -25.36 -5.74
CA ALA A 43 14.31 -25.02 -7.06
C ALA A 43 15.19 -25.48 -8.24
N GLY A 44 16.32 -26.18 -7.98
CA GLY A 44 17.13 -26.82 -9.02
C GLY A 44 18.41 -26.10 -9.43
N GLY A 45 19.04 -25.32 -8.53
CA GLY A 45 20.33 -24.68 -8.80
C GLY A 45 20.25 -23.53 -9.82
N PRO A 46 21.36 -22.81 -10.07
CA PRO A 46 21.31 -21.51 -10.72
C PRO A 46 20.96 -21.67 -12.19
N LEU A 47 19.67 -21.63 -12.52
CA LEU A 47 19.25 -21.04 -13.77
C LEU A 47 19.75 -19.60 -13.74
N ARG A 48 20.91 -19.44 -14.38
CA ARG A 48 21.50 -18.22 -14.92
C ARG A 48 20.44 -17.11 -14.93
N TRP A 49 20.42 -16.28 -13.89
CA TRP A 49 19.78 -14.98 -13.96
C TRP A 49 20.58 -14.21 -14.99
N GLN A 50 20.20 -14.36 -16.27
CA GLN A 50 20.73 -13.54 -17.33
C GLN A 50 20.52 -12.10 -16.89
N GLN A 51 21.64 -11.38 -16.86
CA GLN A 51 21.73 -9.96 -16.66
C GLN A 51 20.63 -9.30 -17.50
N ARG A 52 19.59 -8.78 -16.84
CA ARG A 52 18.82 -7.69 -17.44
C ARG A 52 19.73 -6.46 -17.39
N PRO A 53 19.98 -5.79 -18.52
CA PRO A 53 20.86 -4.64 -18.53
C PRO A 53 20.18 -3.47 -17.80
N ASP A 54 20.94 -2.92 -16.87
CA ASP A 54 21.01 -1.52 -16.48
C ASP A 54 19.70 -0.69 -16.48
N GLY A 55 19.03 -0.68 -15.33
CA GLY A 55 17.97 0.28 -15.00
C GLY A 55 18.37 1.01 -13.73
N GLY A 56 19.15 2.08 -13.90
CA GLY A 56 19.80 2.81 -12.82
C GLY A 56 18.87 3.26 -11.68
N ARG A 57 19.41 3.13 -10.47
CA ARG A 57 19.55 4.26 -9.53
C ARG A 57 18.25 5.01 -9.15
N ARG A 58 17.22 4.31 -8.65
CA ARG A 58 15.92 4.93 -8.28
C ARG A 58 15.39 4.65 -6.87
N TYR A 59 16.26 4.36 -5.91
CA TYR A 59 15.86 4.25 -4.49
C TYR A 59 16.94 4.84 -3.59
N ALA A 60 16.86 6.16 -3.37
CA ALA A 60 17.68 6.84 -2.36
C ALA A 60 16.95 7.92 -1.55
N ASP A 61 15.66 8.21 -1.79
CA ASP A 61 15.00 9.40 -1.21
C ASP A 61 13.68 9.10 -0.49
N LEU A 62 13.68 8.18 0.48
CA LEU A 62 12.59 8.08 1.45
C LEU A 62 13.15 8.28 2.85
N ARG A 63 13.32 9.55 3.23
CA ARG A 63 13.43 9.98 4.62
C ARG A 63 12.08 10.56 5.06
N ALA A 64 11.49 9.85 6.03
CA ALA A 64 10.63 10.26 7.14
C ALA A 64 10.05 11.69 7.15
N ASP A 65 8.73 11.77 7.32
CA ASP A 65 8.12 12.57 8.38
C ASP A 65 6.74 12.00 8.73
N ASP A 66 6.45 11.86 10.02
CA ASP A 66 5.27 11.22 10.61
C ASP A 66 4.81 12.12 11.76
N GLY A 67 3.59 12.65 11.71
CA GLY A 67 3.07 13.53 12.74
C GLY A 67 1.79 14.27 12.36
N GLN A 68 0.64 13.59 12.45
CA GLN A 68 -0.68 14.25 12.48
C GLN A 68 -1.23 14.09 13.91
N ASP A 69 -1.41 15.22 14.60
CA ASP A 69 -2.00 15.32 15.94
C ASP A 69 -3.47 15.74 15.78
N ASP A 70 -4.39 14.87 16.18
CA ASP A 70 -5.84 15.10 16.19
C ASP A 70 -6.20 15.90 17.45
N ARG A 71 -6.75 17.12 17.30
CA ARG A 71 -7.28 17.88 18.44
C ARG A 71 -8.74 18.26 18.22
N GLU A 72 -9.57 17.65 19.05
CA GLU A 72 -11.03 17.78 19.11
C GLU A 72 -11.50 19.23 19.33
N GLU A 73 -12.53 19.60 18.58
CA GLU A 73 -13.18 20.91 18.57
C GLU A 73 -14.17 21.04 19.74
N SER A 74 -13.76 21.75 20.79
CA SER A 74 -14.63 22.10 21.92
C SER A 74 -15.21 23.50 21.72
N GLY A 75 -16.40 23.58 21.14
CA GLY A 75 -17.13 24.83 20.92
C GLY A 75 -17.75 25.39 22.20
N SER A 76 -17.10 26.38 22.82
CA SER A 76 -17.74 27.27 23.79
C SER A 76 -18.13 28.59 23.11
N GLU A 77 -19.42 28.87 23.03
CA GLU A 77 -19.97 30.15 22.58
C GLU A 77 -19.67 31.21 23.64
N ILE A 78 -18.59 31.98 23.42
CA ILE A 78 -18.18 33.09 24.26
C ILE A 78 -18.61 34.37 23.53
N GLU A 79 -19.54 35.11 24.14
CA GLU A 79 -19.95 36.43 23.67
C GLU A 79 -18.82 37.43 23.96
N CYS A 80 -17.93 37.62 22.98
CA CYS A 80 -16.79 38.53 23.07
C CYS A 80 -17.24 39.96 22.74
N ASP A 81 -17.23 40.87 23.71
CA ASP A 81 -17.49 42.30 23.49
C ASP A 81 -16.32 42.93 22.69
N VAL A 82 -16.49 43.04 21.36
CA VAL A 82 -15.46 43.45 20.39
C VAL A 82 -15.20 44.97 20.39
N SER A 83 -16.00 45.73 21.13
CA SER A 83 -16.01 47.20 21.09
C SER A 83 -14.72 47.87 21.62
N ASN A 84 -13.88 47.14 22.37
CA ASN A 84 -12.70 47.69 23.03
C ASN A 84 -11.37 46.98 22.69
N MET A 85 -11.33 46.15 21.64
CA MET A 85 -10.11 45.43 21.25
C MET A 85 -9.43 46.15 20.08
N GLU A 86 -8.45 47.00 20.37
CA GLU A 86 -7.59 47.59 19.36
C GLU A 86 -6.73 46.47 18.74
N ILE A 87 -7.08 46.04 17.52
CA ILE A 87 -6.30 45.06 16.78
C ILE A 87 -4.98 45.73 16.40
N SER A 88 -3.88 45.26 16.99
CA SER A 88 -2.54 45.72 16.64
C SER A 88 -2.32 45.64 15.12
N GLU A 89 -1.58 46.60 14.56
CA GLU A 89 -1.31 46.66 13.12
C GLU A 89 -0.63 45.38 12.59
N GLU A 90 0.18 44.72 13.42
CA GLU A 90 0.81 43.44 13.10
C GLU A 90 -0.20 42.29 12.97
N LEU A 91 -1.17 42.20 13.88
CA LEU A 91 -2.21 41.17 13.81
C LEU A 91 -3.16 41.38 12.63
N ARG A 92 -3.40 42.64 12.23
CA ARG A 92 -4.14 42.98 11.01
C ARG A 92 -3.42 42.49 9.75
N GLN A 93 -2.09 42.57 9.73
CA GLN A 93 -1.28 42.02 8.64
C GLN A 93 -1.33 40.50 8.62
N TYR A 94 -1.24 39.84 9.78
CA TYR A 94 -1.34 38.38 9.90
C TYR A 94 -2.69 37.83 9.41
N PHE A 95 -3.80 38.49 9.74
CA PHE A 95 -5.12 38.10 9.19
C PHE A 95 -5.19 38.27 7.67
N ALA A 96 -4.59 39.34 7.13
CA ALA A 96 -4.51 39.54 5.68
C ALA A 96 -3.60 38.52 4.97
N GLU A 97 -2.59 37.97 5.66
CA GLU A 97 -1.76 36.87 5.16
C GLU A 97 -2.49 35.52 5.25
N THR A 98 -3.20 35.28 6.35
CA THR A 98 -3.97 34.05 6.58
C THR A 98 -5.12 33.93 5.58
N GLU A 99 -5.81 35.03 5.29
CA GLU A 99 -6.84 35.10 4.24
C GLU A 99 -6.25 34.83 2.85
N ARG A 100 -5.11 35.45 2.51
CA ARG A 100 -4.41 35.18 1.24
C ARG A 100 -4.07 33.70 1.09
N HIS A 101 -3.56 33.06 2.13
CA HIS A 101 -3.23 31.64 2.10
C HIS A 101 -4.46 30.74 1.96
N ARG A 102 -5.58 31.07 2.62
CA ARG A 102 -6.85 30.34 2.46
C ARG A 102 -7.40 30.47 1.04
N GLU A 103 -7.33 31.66 0.46
CA GLU A 103 -7.75 31.88 -0.93
C GLU A 103 -6.85 31.14 -1.93
N GLU A 104 -5.54 31.09 -1.69
CA GLU A 104 -4.58 30.34 -2.52
C GLU A 104 -4.85 28.83 -2.47
N LEU A 105 -5.08 28.26 -1.28
CA LEU A 105 -5.45 26.85 -1.13
C LEU A 105 -6.77 26.53 -1.84
N LYS A 106 -7.77 27.42 -1.74
CA LYS A 106 -9.06 27.23 -2.40
C LYS A 106 -8.92 27.29 -3.93
N LYS A 107 -8.08 28.17 -4.46
CA LYS A 107 -7.75 28.23 -5.90
C LYS A 107 -7.00 26.98 -6.36
N GLN A 108 -6.03 26.49 -5.57
CA GLN A 108 -5.32 25.25 -5.88
C GLN A 108 -6.26 24.04 -5.91
N GLN A 109 -7.18 23.91 -4.95
CA GLN A 109 -8.19 22.86 -4.97
C GLN A 109 -9.10 22.92 -6.20
N GLN A 110 -9.52 24.12 -6.62
CA GLN A 110 -10.33 24.28 -7.84
C GLN A 110 -9.55 23.84 -9.08
N MET A 111 -8.30 24.30 -9.21
CA MET A 111 -7.42 23.89 -10.31
C MET A 111 -7.14 22.38 -10.29
N GLU A 112 -6.98 21.78 -9.12
CA GLU A 112 -6.76 20.34 -8.97
C GLU A 112 -8.02 19.55 -9.33
N ALA A 113 -9.22 20.01 -8.91
CA ALA A 113 -10.49 19.42 -9.28
C ALA A 113 -10.75 19.50 -10.80
N GLU A 114 -10.46 20.63 -11.43
CA GLU A 114 -10.52 20.80 -12.90
C GLU A 114 -9.51 19.90 -13.63
N GLN A 115 -8.31 19.72 -13.07
CA GLN A 115 -7.32 18.77 -13.60
C GLN A 115 -7.76 17.31 -13.41
N GLN A 116 -8.43 17.00 -12.29
CA GLN A 116 -8.97 15.68 -11.99
C GLN A 116 -10.19 15.33 -12.85
N ASP A 117 -10.96 16.31 -13.36
CA ASP A 117 -12.10 16.07 -14.28
C ASP A 117 -11.67 15.38 -15.59
N GLY A 118 -10.44 15.62 -16.04
CA GLY A 118 -9.82 14.91 -17.18
C GLY A 118 -9.12 13.59 -16.82
N TYR A 119 -8.96 13.29 -15.53
CA TYR A 119 -8.27 12.10 -15.05
C TYR A 119 -9.23 10.91 -14.98
N VAL A 120 -9.02 9.93 -15.86
CA VAL A 120 -9.73 8.65 -15.79
C VAL A 120 -9.02 7.76 -14.76
N PRO A 121 -9.65 7.36 -13.65
CA PRO A 121 -9.02 6.48 -12.68
C PRO A 121 -8.56 5.17 -13.35
N ALA A 122 -7.30 4.79 -13.14
CA ALA A 122 -6.69 3.59 -13.71
C ALA A 122 -7.39 2.28 -13.25
N ASP A 123 -8.17 2.35 -12.17
CA ASP A 123 -8.98 1.24 -11.65
C ASP A 123 -10.33 1.09 -12.37
N GLN A 124 -10.64 1.96 -13.35
CA GLN A 124 -11.65 1.65 -14.36
C GLN A 124 -11.09 0.57 -15.27
N ASP A 125 -11.11 -0.64 -14.74
CA ASP A 125 -10.83 -1.86 -15.47
C ASP A 125 -11.63 -1.78 -16.78
N LEU A 126 -10.97 -1.88 -17.93
CA LEU A 126 -11.65 -1.90 -19.24
C LEU A 126 -12.67 -3.06 -19.32
N HIS A 127 -12.63 -3.97 -18.34
CA HIS A 127 -13.66 -4.95 -18.06
C HIS A 127 -15.02 -4.38 -17.62
N ALA A 128 -15.10 -3.19 -17.02
CA ALA A 128 -16.37 -2.55 -16.67
C ALA A 128 -17.24 -2.29 -17.91
N VAL A 129 -16.62 -2.06 -19.07
CA VAL A 129 -17.33 -1.87 -20.35
C VAL A 129 -17.72 -3.20 -20.99
N SER A 130 -16.92 -4.26 -20.82
CA SER A 130 -17.27 -5.61 -21.33
C SER A 130 -18.37 -6.29 -20.53
N TRP A 131 -18.50 -5.93 -19.25
CA TRP A 131 -19.63 -6.31 -18.42
C TRP A 131 -20.64 -5.16 -18.39
N ARG A 132 -21.50 -5.07 -19.42
CA ARG A 132 -22.82 -4.49 -19.16
C ARG A 132 -23.36 -5.26 -17.95
N ARG A 133 -23.41 -4.61 -16.78
CA ARG A 133 -24.08 -5.12 -15.59
C ARG A 133 -25.55 -5.24 -15.96
N SER A 134 -25.90 -6.37 -16.56
CA SER A 134 -27.28 -6.79 -16.69
C SER A 134 -27.79 -6.98 -15.26
N ALA A 135 -28.76 -6.15 -14.87
CA ALA A 135 -29.51 -6.35 -13.63
C ALA A 135 -30.40 -7.62 -13.71
N ALA A 136 -30.51 -8.22 -14.90
CA ALA A 136 -31.16 -9.51 -15.10
C ALA A 136 -30.28 -10.65 -14.53
N PRO A 137 -30.88 -11.65 -13.87
CA PRO A 137 -30.15 -12.83 -13.43
C PRO A 137 -29.48 -13.52 -14.64
N PRO A 138 -28.27 -14.08 -14.47
CA PRO A 138 -27.62 -14.85 -15.53
C PRO A 138 -28.59 -15.90 -16.10
N SER A 139 -28.82 -15.86 -17.41
CA SER A 139 -29.71 -16.82 -18.08
C SER A 139 -29.16 -18.23 -18.07
N GLU A 140 -27.86 -18.37 -17.83
CA GLU A 140 -27.11 -19.60 -17.80
C GLU A 140 -26.72 -19.95 -16.37
N ARG A 141 -26.91 -21.20 -15.98
CA ARG A 141 -26.53 -21.63 -14.63
C ARG A 141 -24.99 -21.58 -14.52
N PRO A 142 -24.44 -20.96 -13.46
CA PRO A 142 -23.00 -20.93 -13.25
C PRO A 142 -22.39 -22.34 -13.32
N GLY A 143 -21.45 -22.54 -14.24
CA GLY A 143 -20.77 -23.82 -14.44
C GLY A 143 -21.41 -24.78 -15.45
N GLU A 144 -22.58 -24.49 -16.02
CA GLU A 144 -23.28 -25.38 -16.96
C GLU A 144 -22.50 -25.60 -18.27
N ARG A 145 -21.95 -24.52 -18.85
CA ARG A 145 -21.06 -24.61 -20.03
C ARG A 145 -19.83 -25.44 -19.75
N ARG A 146 -19.18 -25.16 -18.63
CA ARG A 146 -17.97 -25.85 -18.20
C ARG A 146 -18.23 -27.34 -18.00
N ALA A 147 -19.38 -27.72 -17.45
CA ALA A 147 -19.78 -29.12 -17.30
C ALA A 147 -20.05 -29.80 -18.66
N ALA A 148 -20.70 -29.11 -19.60
CA ALA A 148 -20.91 -29.61 -20.96
C ALA A 148 -19.61 -29.78 -21.74
N GLU A 149 -18.68 -28.83 -21.63
CA GLU A 149 -17.34 -28.88 -22.21
C GLU A 149 -16.51 -30.02 -21.60
N MET A 150 -16.53 -30.17 -20.27
CA MET A 150 -15.91 -31.30 -19.56
C MET A 150 -16.45 -32.64 -20.05
N LYS A 151 -17.77 -32.76 -20.24
CA LYS A 151 -18.40 -33.98 -20.77
C LYS A 151 -18.02 -34.24 -22.24
N LYS A 152 -17.83 -33.18 -23.04
CA LYS A 152 -17.35 -33.29 -24.44
C LYS A 152 -15.88 -33.74 -24.51
N LEU A 153 -15.02 -33.22 -23.62
CA LEU A 153 -13.58 -33.50 -23.62
C LEU A 153 -13.24 -34.85 -22.97
N TYR A 154 -13.81 -35.13 -21.80
CA TYR A 154 -13.41 -36.24 -20.94
C TYR A 154 -14.47 -37.35 -20.83
N GLY A 155 -15.66 -37.15 -21.41
CA GLY A 155 -16.71 -38.18 -21.47
C GLY A 155 -17.11 -38.69 -20.09
N LYS A 156 -16.93 -39.99 -19.86
CA LYS A 156 -17.29 -40.67 -18.59
C LYS A 156 -16.35 -40.29 -17.43
N ASP A 157 -15.12 -39.85 -17.73
CA ASP A 157 -14.13 -39.47 -16.73
C ASP A 157 -14.21 -37.99 -16.34
N ALA A 158 -15.08 -37.21 -16.98
CA ALA A 158 -15.36 -35.81 -16.62
C ALA A 158 -15.55 -35.56 -15.11
N PRO A 159 -16.40 -36.32 -14.37
CA PRO A 159 -16.54 -36.12 -12.92
C PRO A 159 -15.26 -36.42 -12.15
N LYS A 160 -14.44 -37.37 -12.61
CA LYS A 160 -13.17 -37.71 -11.97
C LYS A 160 -12.16 -36.57 -12.12
N ILE A 161 -12.03 -36.01 -13.32
CA ILE A 161 -11.14 -34.87 -13.58
C ILE A 161 -11.59 -33.64 -12.79
N LEU A 162 -12.89 -33.37 -12.77
CA LEU A 162 -13.46 -32.25 -12.02
C LEU A 162 -13.21 -32.40 -10.51
N ALA A 163 -13.33 -33.62 -9.97
CA ALA A 163 -13.02 -33.89 -8.57
C ALA A 163 -11.52 -33.69 -8.26
N MET A 164 -10.62 -34.12 -9.16
CA MET A 164 -9.18 -33.90 -9.01
C MET A 164 -8.83 -32.41 -9.05
N GLU A 165 -9.40 -31.65 -9.98
CA GLU A 165 -9.18 -30.22 -10.08
C GLU A 165 -9.68 -29.48 -8.84
N ALA A 166 -10.89 -29.82 -8.36
CA ALA A 166 -11.43 -29.26 -7.13
C ALA A 166 -10.56 -29.58 -5.92
N ALA A 167 -10.04 -30.81 -5.82
CA ALA A 167 -9.11 -31.18 -4.76
C ALA A 167 -7.81 -30.36 -4.83
N MET A 168 -7.26 -30.15 -6.01
CA MET A 168 -6.08 -29.30 -6.21
C MET A 168 -6.35 -27.84 -5.82
N GLN A 169 -7.48 -27.27 -6.25
CA GLN A 169 -7.89 -25.92 -5.89
C GLN A 169 -8.06 -25.77 -4.37
N LEU A 170 -8.73 -26.72 -3.71
CA LEU A 170 -8.88 -26.71 -2.25
C LEU A 170 -7.53 -26.77 -1.51
N THR A 171 -6.55 -27.53 -2.02
CA THR A 171 -5.20 -27.53 -1.44
C THR A 171 -4.49 -26.19 -1.62
N PHE A 172 -4.69 -25.53 -2.76
CA PHE A 172 -4.16 -24.20 -3.01
C PHE A 172 -4.80 -23.17 -2.09
N ASP A 173 -6.13 -23.12 -2.03
CA ASP A 173 -6.89 -22.20 -1.20
C ASP A 173 -6.50 -22.35 0.27
N ARG A 174 -6.39 -23.59 0.77
CA ARG A 174 -5.90 -23.87 2.13
C ARG A 174 -4.52 -23.27 2.39
N ASN A 175 -3.60 -23.33 1.42
CA ASN A 175 -2.26 -22.76 1.56
C ASN A 175 -2.25 -21.23 1.48
N CYS A 176 -3.18 -20.64 0.72
CA CYS A 176 -3.37 -19.19 0.63
C CYS A 176 -4.02 -18.62 1.89
N ASP A 177 -5.02 -19.32 2.44
CA ASP A 177 -5.74 -18.92 3.65
C ASP A 177 -4.85 -18.87 4.89
N LEU A 178 -3.84 -19.74 4.97
CA LEU A 178 -2.88 -19.74 6.08
C LEU A 178 -2.13 -18.41 6.23
N LYS A 179 -1.96 -17.68 5.14
CA LYS A 179 -1.15 -16.45 5.15
C LYS A 179 -1.98 -15.18 5.25
N GLN A 180 -3.28 -15.23 4.90
CA GLN A 180 -4.21 -14.09 4.70
C GLN A 180 -3.54 -12.76 5.05
N PRO A 181 -2.62 -12.28 4.19
CA PRO A 181 -1.90 -11.07 4.52
C PRO A 181 -2.96 -10.00 4.57
N ARG A 182 -3.03 -9.26 5.68
CA ARG A 182 -3.85 -8.06 5.73
C ARG A 182 -3.42 -7.24 4.54
N TYR A 183 -4.31 -7.14 3.55
CA TYR A 183 -4.14 -6.24 2.44
C TYR A 183 -3.87 -4.89 3.10
N TRP A 184 -2.78 -4.25 2.66
CA TRP A 184 -2.39 -2.90 3.07
C TRP A 184 -3.66 -2.04 3.16
N PRO A 185 -3.86 -1.19 4.19
CA PRO A 185 -5.15 -0.63 4.52
C PRO A 185 -5.87 -0.19 3.26
N VAL A 186 -7.04 -0.79 3.02
CA VAL A 186 -7.96 -0.37 1.97
C VAL A 186 -8.56 0.93 2.48
N ILE A 187 -7.75 2.00 2.41
CA ILE A 187 -8.21 3.36 2.65
C ILE A 187 -9.13 3.65 1.48
N PRO A 188 -10.43 3.86 1.70
CA PRO A 188 -11.32 4.27 0.64
C PRO A 188 -10.81 5.63 0.15
N LEU A 189 -10.10 5.63 -0.97
CA LEU A 189 -9.76 6.86 -1.65
C LEU A 189 -11.07 7.41 -2.20
N LYS A 190 -11.41 8.63 -1.80
CA LYS A 190 -12.47 9.39 -2.45
C LYS A 190 -11.93 9.76 -3.83
N LEU A 191 -12.23 8.93 -4.82
CA LEU A 191 -12.10 9.24 -6.25
C LEU A 191 -13.39 9.91 -6.72
#